data_AF-A0A924XIC2-F1
#
_entry.id   AF-A0A924XIC2-F1
#
_cell.length_a   1.000
_cell.length_b   1.000
_cell.length_c   1.000
_cell.angle_alpha   90.00
_cell.angle_beta   90.00
_cell.angle_gamma   90.00
#
_symmetry.space_group_name_H-M   'P 1'
#
loop_
_entity.id
_entity.type
_entity.pdbx_description
1 polymer ?
#
loop_
_entity_poly.entity_id
_entity_poly.type
_entity_poly.pdbx_seq_one_letter_code
_entity_poly.pdbx_strand_id
1 'polypeptide(L)'
;MLSQLRKQKPEKPGVEELFLAHYERVFDWALHLTDHDRERAEDLVHDVFIQLSLNPPKIERIENWENYLFIVLRNLHRYQWRRERRGVNGNALSITDYDSIETGLQTIVNFDNRLQIWEELQIACRYAVERRETS
;
A
#
# COMPACT_ATOMS: atom_id res chain seq x y z
N MET A 1 -23.54 -28.89 -36.50
CA MET A 1 -24.46 -27.73 -36.40
C MET A 1 -24.84 -27.55 -34.94
N LEU A 2 -24.71 -26.30 -34.44
CA LEU A 2 -25.12 -25.77 -33.13
C LEU A 2 -24.23 -26.17 -31.93
N SER A 3 -23.04 -25.58 -31.77
CA SER A 3 -22.80 -24.30 -31.09
C SER A 3 -23.43 -24.20 -29.69
N GLN A 4 -22.94 -24.99 -28.73
CA GLN A 4 -23.02 -24.60 -27.33
C GLN A 4 -21.91 -23.58 -27.05
N LEU A 5 -22.14 -22.34 -27.50
CA LEU A 5 -21.47 -21.17 -26.94
C LEU A 5 -21.94 -21.08 -25.48
N ARG A 6 -21.14 -21.67 -24.60
CA ARG A 6 -21.17 -21.42 -23.16
C ARG A 6 -21.12 -19.91 -23.02
N LYS A 7 -22.26 -19.27 -22.75
CA LYS A 7 -22.35 -17.86 -22.38
C LYS A 7 -21.42 -17.69 -21.18
N GLN A 8 -20.20 -17.25 -21.41
CA GLN A 8 -19.30 -16.86 -20.35
C GLN A 8 -19.98 -15.68 -19.67
N LYS A 9 -20.40 -15.91 -18.43
CA LYS A 9 -20.73 -14.85 -17.48
C LYS A 9 -19.55 -13.86 -17.53
N PRO A 10 -19.77 -12.53 -17.64
CA PRO A 10 -18.64 -11.61 -17.66
C PRO A 10 -17.81 -11.88 -16.42
N GLU A 11 -16.58 -12.34 -16.64
CA GLU A 11 -15.62 -12.60 -15.58
C GLU A 11 -15.39 -11.25 -14.91
N LYS A 12 -15.58 -11.18 -13.60
CA LYS A 12 -15.35 -9.92 -12.89
C LYS A 12 -13.89 -9.54 -13.11
N PRO A 13 -13.57 -8.27 -13.37
CA PRO A 13 -12.21 -7.88 -13.62
C PRO A 13 -11.34 -8.22 -12.41
N GLY A 14 -10.17 -8.78 -12.69
CA GLY A 14 -9.18 -9.09 -11.66
C GLY A 14 -8.64 -7.83 -10.99
N VAL A 15 -7.96 -7.99 -9.85
CA VAL A 15 -7.29 -6.87 -9.17
C VAL A 15 -6.29 -6.17 -10.10
N GLU A 16 -5.60 -6.95 -10.93
CA GLU A 16 -4.63 -6.44 -11.91
C GLU A 16 -5.29 -5.57 -12.98
N GLU A 17 -6.43 -6.00 -13.53
CA GLU A 17 -7.18 -5.21 -14.51
C GLU A 17 -7.71 -3.92 -13.91
N LEU A 18 -8.21 -3.97 -12.67
CA LEU A 18 -8.63 -2.79 -11.94
C LEU A 18 -7.45 -1.86 -11.64
N PHE A 19 -6.28 -2.38 -11.29
CA PHE A 19 -5.10 -1.56 -11.10
C PHE A 19 -4.68 -0.87 -12.41
N LEU A 20 -4.63 -1.61 -13.52
CA LEU A 20 -4.28 -1.08 -14.84
C LEU A 20 -5.26 0.01 -15.30
N ALA A 21 -6.57 -0.15 -15.01
CA ALA A 21 -7.58 0.86 -15.31
C ALA A 21 -7.34 2.20 -14.59
N HIS A 22 -6.60 2.19 -13.47
CA HIS A 22 -6.27 3.37 -12.68
C HIS A 22 -4.77 3.72 -12.69
N TYR A 23 -3.98 3.08 -13.56
CA TYR A 23 -2.52 3.21 -13.57
C TYR A 23 -2.05 4.66 -13.66
N GLU A 24 -2.52 5.41 -14.64
CA GLU A 24 -2.15 6.82 -14.85
C GLU A 24 -2.40 7.66 -13.59
N ARG A 25 -3.54 7.44 -12.94
CA ARG A 25 -3.94 8.15 -11.72
C ARG A 25 -3.02 7.81 -10.55
N VAL A 26 -2.69 6.52 -10.39
CA VAL A 26 -1.77 6.04 -9.35
C VAL A 26 -0.36 6.58 -9.58
N PHE A 27 0.07 6.64 -10.84
CA PHE A 27 1.36 7.18 -11.25
C PHE A 27 1.47 8.69 -10.96
N ASP A 28 0.43 9.47 -11.27
CA ASP A 28 0.37 10.89 -10.92
C ASP A 28 0.51 11.12 -9.41
N TRP A 29 -0.16 10.31 -8.60
CA TRP A 29 -0.01 10.38 -7.14
C TRP A 29 1.40 10.00 -6.69
N ALA A 30 2.00 8.99 -7.31
CA ALA A 30 3.37 8.58 -7.00
C ALA A 30 4.36 9.71 -7.31
N LEU A 31 4.23 10.36 -8.47
CA LEU A 31 5.03 11.55 -8.81
C LEU A 31 4.90 12.65 -7.75
N HIS A 32 3.70 12.92 -7.27
CA HIS A 32 3.52 13.91 -6.20
C HIS A 32 4.14 13.48 -4.86
N LEU A 33 4.17 12.19 -4.56
CA LEU A 33 4.77 11.66 -3.33
C LEU A 33 6.30 11.61 -3.40
N THR A 34 6.88 11.45 -4.59
CA THR A 34 8.33 11.33 -4.81
C THR A 34 8.98 12.62 -5.29
N ASP A 35 8.38 13.79 -5.02
CA ASP A 35 8.89 15.10 -5.45
C ASP A 35 9.14 15.21 -6.97
N HIS A 36 8.29 14.55 -7.77
CA HIS A 36 8.37 14.41 -9.23
C HIS A 36 9.62 13.67 -9.74
N ASP A 37 10.30 12.93 -8.87
CA ASP A 37 11.30 11.95 -9.28
C ASP A 37 10.59 10.77 -9.95
N ARG A 38 10.77 10.68 -11.27
CA ARG A 38 10.11 9.69 -12.11
C ARG A 38 10.55 8.26 -11.80
N GLU A 39 11.84 8.03 -11.58
CA GLU A 39 12.39 6.68 -11.34
C GLU A 39 11.82 6.14 -10.02
N ARG A 40 11.84 6.98 -8.97
CA ARG A 40 11.23 6.63 -7.68
C ARG A 40 9.72 6.44 -7.75
N ALA A 41 9.03 7.22 -8.59
CA ALA A 41 7.59 7.05 -8.79
C ALA A 41 7.29 5.72 -9.47
N GLU A 42 8.04 5.35 -10.52
CA GLU A 42 7.89 4.07 -11.21
C GLU A 42 8.14 2.89 -10.26
N ASP A 43 9.21 2.96 -9.46
CA ASP A 43 9.53 1.94 -8.43
C ASP A 43 8.40 1.80 -7.40
N LEU A 44 7.88 2.92 -6.89
CA LEU A 44 6.81 2.91 -5.90
C LEU A 44 5.50 2.32 -6.46
N VAL A 45 5.15 2.64 -7.71
CA VAL A 45 3.98 2.06 -8.39
C VAL A 45 4.19 0.56 -8.64
N HIS A 46 5.41 0.15 -8.96
CA HIS A 46 5.75 -1.26 -9.12
C HIS A 46 5.59 -2.04 -7.80
N ASP A 47 6.05 -1.48 -6.68
CA ASP A 47 5.85 -2.06 -5.35
C ASP A 47 4.36 -2.21 -5.00
N VAL A 48 3.52 -1.24 -5.35
CA VAL A 48 2.06 -1.36 -5.18
C VAL A 48 1.52 -2.52 -6.01
N PHE A 49 1.93 -2.63 -7.27
CA PHE A 49 1.48 -3.72 -8.13
C PHE A 49 1.86 -5.10 -7.56
N ILE A 50 3.12 -5.27 -7.15
CA ILE A 50 3.60 -6.50 -6.50
C ILE A 50 2.75 -6.81 -5.25
N GLN A 51 2.48 -5.81 -4.41
CA GLN A 51 1.67 -5.97 -3.20
C GLN A 51 0.25 -6.45 -3.50
N LEU A 52 -0.36 -5.95 -4.58
CA LEU A 52 -1.70 -6.33 -4.98
C LEU A 52 -1.73 -7.72 -5.63
N SER A 53 -0.70 -8.10 -6.38
CA SER A 53 -0.61 -9.44 -6.99
C SER A 53 -0.33 -10.53 -5.95
N LEU A 54 0.49 -10.24 -4.94
CA LEU A 54 0.82 -11.19 -3.88
C LEU A 54 -0.33 -11.31 -2.85
N ASN A 55 -0.97 -10.20 -2.48
CA ASN A 55 -2.10 -10.17 -1.54
C ASN A 55 -3.31 -9.47 -2.16
N PRO A 56 -4.03 -10.13 -3.08
CA PRO A 56 -5.17 -9.53 -3.75
C PRO A 56 -6.30 -9.24 -2.74
N PRO A 57 -6.76 -7.99 -2.62
CA PRO A 57 -7.89 -7.68 -1.77
C PRO A 57 -9.18 -8.29 -2.33
N LYS A 58 -10.17 -8.48 -1.45
CA LYS A 58 -11.52 -8.84 -1.87
C LYS A 58 -12.19 -7.62 -2.49
N ILE A 59 -12.16 -7.53 -3.82
CA ILE A 59 -12.69 -6.41 -4.61
C ILE A 59 -14.14 -6.07 -4.19
N GLU A 60 -14.98 -7.07 -3.90
CA GLU A 60 -16.37 -6.85 -3.50
C GLU A 60 -16.56 -6.08 -2.18
N ARG A 61 -15.51 -5.97 -1.36
CA ARG A 61 -15.55 -5.23 -0.08
C ARG A 61 -15.07 -3.79 -0.19
N ILE A 62 -14.55 -3.39 -1.35
CA ILE A 62 -13.97 -2.06 -1.54
C ILE A 62 -14.98 -1.18 -2.28
N GLU A 63 -15.54 -0.21 -1.57
CA GLU A 63 -16.52 0.73 -2.13
C GLU A 63 -15.85 1.74 -3.10
N ASN A 64 -14.63 2.16 -2.79
CA ASN A 64 -13.87 3.12 -3.60
C ASN A 64 -12.45 2.63 -3.85
N TRP A 65 -12.22 2.14 -5.07
CA TRP A 65 -10.95 1.58 -5.49
C TRP A 65 -9.83 2.63 -5.58
N GLU A 66 -10.14 3.84 -6.04
CA GLU A 66 -9.17 4.94 -6.10
C GLU A 66 -8.63 5.31 -4.71
N ASN A 67 -9.53 5.45 -3.74
CA ASN A 67 -9.13 5.75 -2.36
C ASN A 67 -8.30 4.63 -1.76
N TYR A 68 -8.68 3.37 -2.01
CA TYR A 68 -7.91 2.21 -1.58
C TYR A 68 -6.48 2.23 -2.16
N LEU A 69 -6.35 2.44 -3.48
CA LEU A 69 -5.04 2.52 -4.15
C LEU A 69 -4.19 3.67 -3.61
N PHE A 70 -4.77 4.85 -3.38
CA PHE A 70 -4.05 5.97 -2.79
C PHE A 70 -3.54 5.65 -1.38
N ILE A 71 -4.34 4.98 -0.55
CA ILE A 71 -3.94 4.56 0.81
C ILE A 71 -2.78 3.58 0.74
N VAL A 72 -2.86 2.56 -0.12
CA VAL A 72 -1.79 1.57 -0.32
C VAL A 72 -0.49 2.25 -0.74
N LEU A 73 -0.55 3.08 -1.79
CA LEU A 73 0.58 3.84 -2.32
C LEU A 73 1.23 4.72 -1.26
N ARG A 74 0.44 5.53 -0.55
CA ARG A 74 0.93 6.43 0.51
C ARG A 74 1.60 5.66 1.65
N ASN A 75 1.05 4.52 2.04
CA ASN A 75 1.60 3.72 3.13
C ASN A 75 2.92 3.07 2.74
N LEU A 76 3.03 2.54 1.52
CA LEU A 76 4.28 2.01 0.99
C LEU A 76 5.37 3.08 0.94
N HIS A 77 5.05 4.29 0.45
CA HIS A 77 5.99 5.40 0.46
C HIS A 77 6.47 5.76 1.88
N ARG A 78 5.55 5.87 2.84
CA ARG A 78 5.91 6.12 4.26
C ARG A 78 6.80 5.01 4.82
N TYR A 79 6.52 3.78 4.46
CA TYR A 79 7.30 2.62 4.88
C TYR A 79 8.74 2.70 4.31
N GLN A 80 8.89 2.93 3.01
CA GLN A 80 10.20 3.12 2.35
C GLN A 80 10.99 4.25 3.02
N TRP A 81 10.36 5.43 3.21
CA TRP A 81 11.01 6.59 3.84
C TRP A 81 11.48 6.33 5.28
N ARG A 82 10.67 5.61 6.07
CA ARG A 82 11.07 5.18 7.42
C ARG A 82 12.24 4.21 7.38
N ARG A 83 12.31 3.34 6.37
CA ARG A 83 13.38 2.34 6.21
C ARG A 83 14.70 3.00 5.83
N GLU A 84 14.67 3.92 4.88
CA GLU A 84 15.84 4.73 4.47
C GLU A 84 16.43 5.49 5.66
N ARG A 85 15.58 6.14 6.46
CA ARG A 85 16.00 6.88 7.67
C ARG A 85 16.61 6.01 8.76
N ARG A 86 16.26 4.72 8.82
CA ARG A 86 16.84 3.76 9.77
C ARG A 86 18.16 3.15 9.27
N GLY A 87 18.64 3.51 8.08
CA GLY A 87 19.86 2.96 7.50
C GLY A 87 19.78 1.46 7.19
N VAL A 88 18.55 0.91 7.10
CA VAL A 88 18.33 -0.49 6.74
C VAL A 88 18.44 -0.59 5.21
N ASN A 89 19.67 -0.69 4.74
CA ASN A 89 20.02 -0.90 3.34
C ASN A 89 19.84 -2.39 3.00
N GLY A 90 18.62 -2.80 2.67
CA GLY A 90 18.34 -4.14 2.17
C GLY A 90 17.31 -4.08 1.07
N ASN A 91 17.73 -4.18 -0.20
CA ASN A 91 16.85 -4.12 -1.37
C ASN A 91 15.64 -5.07 -1.25
N ALA A 92 14.51 -4.64 -1.83
CA ALA A 92 13.20 -5.28 -1.83
C ALA A 92 12.53 -5.38 -0.44
N LEU A 93 11.20 -5.31 -0.45
CA LEU A 93 10.33 -5.64 0.67
C LEU A 93 10.76 -7.02 1.22
N SER A 94 11.44 -7.07 2.36
CA SER A 94 11.72 -8.35 3.02
C SER A 94 10.37 -9.01 3.31
N ILE A 95 10.28 -10.34 3.24
CA ILE A 95 9.04 -11.08 3.55
C ILE A 95 8.45 -10.64 4.90
N THR A 96 9.30 -10.33 5.88
CA THR A 96 8.89 -9.79 7.19
C THR A 96 8.27 -8.39 7.13
N ASP A 97 8.74 -7.55 6.22
CA ASP A 97 8.21 -6.20 6.00
C ASP A 97 6.87 -6.22 5.26
N TYR A 98 6.73 -7.18 4.34
CA TYR A 98 5.51 -7.45 3.61
C TYR A 98 4.36 -7.86 4.53
N ASP A 99 4.59 -8.79 5.46
CA ASP A 99 3.62 -9.19 6.49
C ASP A 99 3.19 -7.98 7.37
N SER A 100 4.11 -7.04 7.60
CA SER A 100 3.83 -5.82 8.38
C SER A 100 2.96 -4.83 7.60
N ILE A 101 3.22 -4.65 6.30
CA ILE A 101 2.39 -3.84 5.40
C ILE A 101 1.01 -4.47 5.23
N GLU A 102 0.94 -5.79 5.02
CA GLU A 102 -0.32 -6.53 4.94
C GLU A 102 -1.15 -6.35 6.20
N THR A 103 -0.54 -6.54 7.38
CA THR A 103 -1.21 -6.35 8.67
C THR A 103 -1.70 -4.91 8.82
N GLY A 104 -0.88 -3.92 8.43
CA GLY A 104 -1.25 -2.50 8.46
C GLY A 104 -2.40 -2.17 7.50
N LEU A 105 -2.38 -2.69 6.27
CA LEU A 105 -3.42 -2.48 5.27
C LEU A 105 -4.72 -3.18 5.64
N GLN A 106 -4.68 -4.43 6.11
CA GLN A 106 -5.86 -5.12 6.63
C GLN A 106 -6.44 -4.40 7.85
N THR A 107 -5.58 -3.82 8.70
CA THR A 107 -6.03 -3.03 9.84
C THR A 107 -6.65 -1.71 9.39
N ILE A 108 -6.07 -0.96 8.46
CA ILE A 108 -6.59 0.34 8.00
C ILE A 108 -7.90 0.17 7.20
N VAL A 109 -8.00 -0.87 6.38
CA VAL A 109 -9.20 -1.18 5.59
C VAL A 109 -10.36 -1.64 6.50
N ASN A 110 -10.06 -2.22 7.67
CA ASN A 110 -11.08 -2.67 8.63
C ASN A 110 -11.25 -1.75 9.86
N PHE A 111 -10.37 -0.76 10.07
CA PHE A 111 -10.25 0.04 11.31
C PHE A 111 -9.87 1.48 10.97
N ASP A 112 -10.84 2.23 10.45
CA ASP A 112 -10.66 3.61 10.01
C ASP A 112 -9.98 4.49 11.09
N ASN A 113 -8.76 4.94 10.78
CA ASN A 113 -7.97 6.04 11.37
C ASN A 113 -7.57 6.06 12.86
N ARG A 114 -8.20 5.33 13.79
CA ARG A 114 -7.90 5.54 15.22
C ARG A 114 -6.62 4.86 15.71
N LEU A 115 -6.33 3.63 15.28
CA LEU A 115 -5.25 2.84 15.89
C LEU A 115 -3.83 3.35 15.54
N GLN A 116 -3.62 3.83 14.30
CA GLN A 116 -2.32 4.39 13.89
C GLN A 116 -1.97 5.68 14.65
N ILE A 117 -2.96 6.51 14.99
CA ILE A 117 -2.73 7.70 15.82
C ILE A 117 -2.28 7.30 17.22
N TRP A 118 -2.83 6.22 17.78
CA TRP A 118 -2.46 5.71 19.10
C TRP A 118 -1.05 5.11 19.14
N GLU A 119 -0.63 4.37 18.12
CA GLU A 119 0.72 3.82 18.05
C GLU A 119 1.78 4.92 17.85
N GLU A 120 1.51 5.89 16.98
CA GLU A 120 2.44 7.01 16.75
C GLU A 120 2.57 7.89 18.01
N LEU A 121 1.46 8.11 18.74
CA LEU A 121 1.49 8.81 20.03
C LEU A 121 2.25 8.00 21.09
N GLN A 122 2.11 6.68 21.14
CA GLN A 122 2.86 5.84 22.08
C GLN A 122 4.36 5.86 21.82
N ILE A 123 4.80 5.85 20.56
CA ILE A 123 6.21 5.92 20.20
C ILE A 123 6.79 7.30 20.59
N ALA A 124 6.08 8.38 20.28
CA ALA A 124 6.50 9.74 20.66
C ALA A 124 6.56 9.93 22.18
N CYS A 125 5.56 9.43 22.92
CA CYS A 125 5.55 9.48 24.38
C CYS A 125 6.69 8.65 25.00
N ARG A 126 6.96 7.44 24.49
CA ARG A 126 8.07 6.60 24.96
C ARG A 126 9.41 7.31 24.78
N TYR A 127 9.64 7.87 23.60
CA TYR A 127 10.86 8.61 23.30
C TYR A 127 11.03 9.84 24.19
N ALA A 128 9.94 10.58 24.45
CA ALA A 128 9.96 11.73 25.34
C ALA A 128 10.26 11.34 26.81
N VAL A 129 9.80 10.17 27.25
CA VAL A 129 10.08 9.63 28.59
C VAL A 129 11.53 9.17 28.72
N GLU A 130 12.05 8.40 27.76
CA GLU A 130 13.47 7.97 27.75
C GLU A 130 14.44 9.15 27.72
N ARG A 131 14.09 10.23 27.03
CA ARG A 131 14.89 11.47 27.00
C ARG A 131 14.82 12.27 28.30
N ARG A 132 13.80 12.06 29.13
CA ARG A 132 13.61 12.75 30.42
C ARG A 132 14.34 12.08 31.57
N GLU A 133 14.73 10.82 31.43
CA GLU A 133 15.53 10.07 32.41
C GLU A 133 17.04 10.21 32.19
N THR A 134 17.46 10.78 31.05
CA THR A 134 18.85 10.97 30.66
C THR A 134 19.33 12.42 30.78
N SER A 135 18.60 13.27 31.51
CA SER A 135 18.98 14.65 31.92
C SER A 135 18.76 14.84 33.41
#